data_AF-A0A3Q0JJL7-F1
#
_entry.id   AF-A0A3Q0JJL7-F1
#
_cell.length_a   1.000
_cell.length_b   1.000
_cell.length_c   1.000
_cell.angle_alpha   90.00
_cell.angle_beta   90.00
_cell.angle_gamma   90.00
#
_symmetry.space_group_name_H-M   'P 1'
#
loop_
_entity.id
_entity.type
_entity.pdbx_description
1 polymer ?
#
loop_
_entity_poly.entity_id
_entity_poly.type
_entity_poly.pdbx_seq_one_letter_code
_entity_poly.pdbx_strand_id
1 'polypeptide(L)'
;MEAVKQGSATVGLKNKTHAVIIALKRAASELAAHQKKIIVIDDHMGLSFAGLTADARILARFMRMECLNYKYAHKDTLPVFRLISIVG
;
A
#
# COMPACT_ATOMS: atom_id res chain seq x y z
N MET A 1 17.61 -5.51 -0.19
CA MET A 1 17.13 -4.22 0.36
C MET A 1 17.46 -3.00 -0.52
N GLU A 2 18.52 -3.02 -1.33
CA GLU A 2 18.96 -1.84 -2.10
C GLU A 2 17.90 -1.25 -3.04
N ALA A 3 17.06 -2.08 -3.67
CA ALA A 3 15.96 -1.59 -4.51
C ALA A 3 14.98 -0.66 -3.76
N VAL A 4 14.78 -0.87 -2.45
CA VAL A 4 13.91 -0.02 -1.63
C VAL A 4 14.51 1.38 -1.48
N LYS A 5 15.84 1.47 -1.28
CA LYS A 5 16.55 2.75 -1.13
C LYS A 5 16.52 3.61 -2.40
N GLN A 6 16.41 2.98 -3.57
CA GLN A 6 16.29 3.68 -4.85
C GLN A 6 14.87 4.23 -5.11
N GLY A 7 13.87 3.75 -4.37
CA GLY A 7 12.50 4.24 -4.46
C GLY A 7 12.34 5.69 -4.01
N SER A 8 11.28 6.36 -4.47
CA SER A 8 10.92 7.67 -3.92
C SER A 8 10.44 7.59 -2.48
N ALA A 9 10.78 8.62 -1.71
CA ALA A 9 10.49 8.68 -0.27
C ALA A 9 8.99 8.61 0.01
N THR A 10 8.66 7.93 1.10
CA THR A 10 7.30 7.85 1.66
C THR A 10 7.40 7.87 3.17
N VAL A 11 6.42 8.50 3.82
CA VAL A 11 6.34 8.66 5.27
C VAL A 11 4.96 8.21 5.74
N GLY A 12 4.94 7.43 6.81
CA GLY A 12 3.72 7.05 7.52
C GLY A 12 3.77 7.58 8.95
N LEU A 13 2.69 8.21 9.39
CA LEU A 13 2.53 8.66 10.78
C LEU A 13 1.12 8.32 11.26
N LYS A 14 0.97 8.13 12.56
CA LYS A 14 -0.33 7.92 13.18
C LYS A 14 -0.43 8.67 14.50
N ASN A 15 -1.64 8.98 14.90
CA ASN A 15 -1.97 9.37 16.27
C ASN A 15 -2.93 8.32 16.86
N LYS A 16 -3.63 8.66 17.94
CA LYS A 16 -4.56 7.75 18.62
C LYS A 16 -5.78 7.37 17.76
N THR A 17 -6.14 8.19 16.76
CA THR A 17 -7.42 8.08 16.03
C THR A 17 -7.26 8.02 14.52
N HIS A 18 -6.13 8.45 13.96
CA HIS A 18 -5.89 8.59 12.53
C HIS A 18 -4.51 8.04 12.15
N ALA A 19 -4.42 7.53 10.92
CA ALA A 19 -3.17 7.19 10.27
C ALA A 19 -3.08 7.95 8.93
N VAL A 20 -1.90 8.48 8.61
CA VAL A 20 -1.65 9.28 7.42
C VAL A 20 -0.42 8.73 6.70
N ILE A 21 -0.52 8.61 5.38
CA ILE A 21 0.58 8.20 4.50
C ILE A 21 0.82 9.31 3.49
N ILE A 22 2.06 9.73 3.35
CA ILE A 22 2.50 10.79 2.44
C ILE A 22 3.60 10.20 1.55
N ALA A 23 3.50 10.38 0.23
CA ALA A 23 4.47 9.85 -0.71
C ALA A 23 4.91 10.90 -1.73
N LEU A 24 6.22 11.00 -1.94
CA LEU A 24 6.78 11.81 -3.01
C LEU A 24 6.63 11.05 -4.33
N LYS A 25 5.89 11.62 -5.27
CA LYS A 25 5.79 11.06 -6.62
C LYS A 25 6.93 11.58 -7.49
N ARG A 26 7.50 10.72 -8.33
CA ARG A 26 8.50 11.08 -9.34
C ARG A 26 7.90 10.89 -10.74
N ALA A 27 8.33 11.73 -11.67
CA ALA A 27 8.11 11.54 -13.10
C ALA A 27 9.44 11.24 -13.78
N ALA A 28 9.42 10.51 -14.90
CA ALA A 28 10.62 10.19 -15.68
C ALA A 28 11.10 11.38 -16.54
N SER A 29 10.18 12.27 -16.91
CA SER A 29 10.42 13.49 -17.67
C SER A 29 9.34 14.52 -17.35
N GLU A 30 9.51 15.76 -17.78
CA GLU A 30 8.56 16.86 -17.53
C GLU A 30 7.17 16.60 -18.15
N LEU A 31 7.13 15.88 -19.26
CA LEU A 31 5.88 15.53 -19.96
C LEU A 31 5.25 14.24 -19.43
N ALA A 32 5.95 13.48 -18.58
CA ALA A 32 5.45 12.21 -18.05
C ALA A 32 4.56 12.42 -16.82
N ALA A 33 3.49 11.64 -16.74
CA ALA A 33 2.67 11.59 -15.55
C ALA A 33 3.47 11.07 -14.34
N HIS A 34 3.16 11.61 -13.17
CA HIS A 34 3.79 11.20 -11.93
C HIS A 34 3.35 9.80 -11.52
N GLN A 35 4.32 8.97 -11.11
CA GLN A 35 4.04 7.61 -10.70
C GLN A 35 3.15 7.58 -9.43
N LYS A 36 2.07 6.80 -9.47
CA LYS A 36 1.21 6.57 -8.30
C LYS A 36 1.97 5.74 -7.25
N LYS A 37 2.02 6.24 -6.03
CA LYS A 37 2.73 5.62 -4.90
C LYS A 37 1.82 5.10 -3.80
N ILE A 38 0.62 5.67 -3.68
CA ILE A 38 -0.40 5.27 -2.72
C ILE A 38 -1.46 4.45 -3.47
N ILE A 39 -1.76 3.26 -2.95
CA ILE A 39 -2.72 2.31 -3.49
C ILE A 39 -3.76 2.03 -2.39
N VAL A 40 -5.03 2.26 -2.70
CA VAL A 40 -6.14 1.90 -1.80
C VAL A 40 -6.32 0.39 -1.82
N ILE A 41 -6.28 -0.25 -0.66
CA ILE A 41 -6.44 -1.70 -0.52
C ILE A 41 -7.88 -2.03 -0.13
N ASP A 42 -8.40 -1.34 0.87
CA ASP A 42 -9.78 -1.47 1.33
C ASP A 42 -10.24 -0.14 1.94
N ASP A 43 -11.51 -0.01 2.31
CA ASP A 43 -12.08 1.23 2.85
C ASP A 43 -11.32 1.75 4.09
N HIS A 44 -10.73 0.84 4.87
CA HIS A 44 -9.95 1.13 6.08
C HIS A 44 -8.44 0.98 5.89
N MET A 45 -7.94 0.70 4.67
CA MET A 45 -6.52 0.38 4.45
C MET A 45 -5.95 0.98 3.16
N GLY A 46 -4.79 1.61 3.28
CA GLY A 46 -3.97 2.09 2.17
C GLY A 46 -2.53 1.59 2.27
N LEU A 47 -1.89 1.43 1.12
CA LEU A 47 -0.49 1.01 0.99
C LEU A 47 0.31 2.10 0.28
N SER A 48 1.51 2.40 0.77
CA SER A 48 2.55 3.08 0.00
C SER A 48 3.78 2.19 -0.10
N PHE A 49 4.50 2.26 -1.22
CA PHE A 49 5.61 1.35 -1.53
C PHE A 49 6.85 2.11 -2.00
N ALA A 50 8.03 1.50 -1.82
CA ALA A 50 9.29 1.95 -2.42
C ALA A 50 10.03 0.74 -3.02
N GLY A 51 10.60 0.91 -4.21
CA GLY A 51 11.22 -0.17 -4.98
C GLY A 51 10.41 -0.57 -6.22
N LEU A 52 10.36 -1.87 -6.51
CA LEU A 52 9.78 -2.39 -7.74
C LEU A 52 8.26 -2.24 -7.77
N THR A 53 7.78 -1.60 -8.84
CA THR A 53 6.34 -1.31 -9.00
C THR A 53 5.53 -2.54 -9.34
N ALA A 54 6.12 -3.52 -10.02
CA ALA A 54 5.46 -4.78 -10.35
C ALA A 54 5.08 -5.53 -9.05
N ASP A 55 6.04 -5.69 -8.15
CA ASP A 55 5.85 -6.38 -6.86
C ASP A 55 4.79 -5.67 -6.02
N ALA A 56 4.84 -4.34 -5.93
CA ALA A 56 3.84 -3.55 -5.23
C ALA A 56 2.41 -3.77 -5.77
N ARG A 57 2.24 -3.92 -7.08
CA ARG A 57 0.92 -4.22 -7.68
C ARG A 57 0.47 -5.64 -7.38
N ILE A 58 1.37 -6.62 -7.42
CA ILE A 58 1.06 -8.02 -7.10
C ILE A 58 0.62 -8.12 -5.65
N LEU A 59 1.38 -7.53 -4.72
CA LEU A 59 1.03 -7.47 -3.31
C LEU A 59 -0.29 -6.73 -3.06
N ALA A 60 -0.50 -5.58 -3.70
CA ALA A 60 -1.76 -4.85 -3.56
C ALA A 60 -2.98 -5.67 -4.06
N ARG A 61 -2.82 -6.43 -5.15
CA ARG A 61 -3.86 -7.34 -5.64
C ARG A 61 -4.13 -8.46 -4.65
N PHE A 62 -3.07 -9.08 -4.13
CA PHE A 62 -3.18 -10.11 -3.08
C PHE A 62 -3.92 -9.59 -1.85
N MET A 63 -3.49 -8.46 -1.30
CA MET A 63 -4.11 -7.84 -0.12
C MET A 63 -5.59 -7.51 -0.35
N ARG A 64 -5.96 -7.00 -1.53
CA ARG A 64 -7.37 -6.75 -1.90
C ARG A 64 -8.20 -8.03 -1.92
N MET A 65 -7.64 -9.12 -2.45
CA MET A 65 -8.34 -10.42 -2.46
C MET A 65 -8.56 -10.94 -1.05
N GLU A 66 -7.56 -10.83 -0.17
CA GLU A 66 -7.69 -11.24 1.24
C GLU A 66 -8.75 -10.43 1.98
N CYS A 67 -8.77 -9.10 1.80
CA CYS A 67 -9.82 -8.26 2.38
C CYS A 67 -11.21 -8.64 1.85
N LEU A 68 -11.36 -8.89 0.55
CA LEU A 68 -12.63 -9.29 -0.04
C LEU A 68 -13.09 -10.66 0.46
N ASN A 69 -12.19 -11.63 0.53
CA ASN A 69 -12.46 -12.98 1.04
C ASN A 69 -12.93 -12.92 2.51
N TYR A 70 -12.26 -12.10 3.33
CA TYR A 70 -12.63 -11.93 4.73
C TYR A 70 -14.00 -11.27 4.87
N LYS A 71 -14.27 -10.19 4.13
CA LYS A 71 -15.58 -9.54 4.08
C LYS A 71 -16.67 -10.51 3.65
N TYR A 72 -16.41 -11.35 2.66
CA TYR A 72 -17.36 -12.35 2.18
C TYR A 72 -17.64 -13.44 3.23
N ALA A 73 -16.60 -13.99 3.85
CA ALA A 73 -16.73 -15.10 4.80
C ALA A 73 -17.28 -14.67 6.17
N HIS A 74 -16.89 -13.48 6.65
CA HIS A 74 -17.16 -13.03 8.02
C HIS A 74 -18.10 -11.84 8.10
N LYS A 75 -18.46 -11.20 6.97
CA LYS A 75 -19.26 -9.96 6.92
C LYS A 75 -18.67 -8.82 7.75
N ASP A 76 -17.35 -8.80 7.91
CA ASP A 76 -16.61 -7.80 8.68
C ASP A 76 -15.33 -7.37 7.94
N THR A 77 -14.71 -6.30 8.40
CA THR A 77 -13.45 -5.75 7.86
C THR A 77 -12.24 -6.53 8.38
N LEU A 78 -11.30 -6.85 7.48
CA LEU A 78 -10.10 -7.61 7.85
C LEU A 78 -9.18 -6.78 8.76
N PRO A 79 -8.87 -7.21 10.00
CA PRO A 79 -7.98 -6.45 10.88
C PRO A 79 -6.58 -6.31 10.29
N VAL A 80 -6.02 -5.08 10.35
CA VAL A 80 -4.71 -4.74 9.75
C VAL A 80 -3.60 -5.72 10.15
N PHE A 81 -3.50 -6.01 11.45
CA PHE A 81 -2.48 -6.92 11.98
C PHE A 81 -2.55 -8.31 11.34
N ARG A 82 -3.76 -8.85 11.16
CA ARG A 82 -3.96 -10.17 10.56
C ARG A 82 -3.51 -10.21 9.11
N LEU A 83 -3.81 -9.17 8.34
CA LEU A 83 -3.36 -9.07 6.95
C LEU A 83 -1.83 -9.05 6.86
N ILE A 84 -1.16 -8.28 7.72
CA ILE A 84 0.31 -8.20 7.72
C ILE A 84 0.95 -9.55 8.07
N SER A 85 0.40 -10.30 9.02
CA SER A 85 0.90 -11.63 9.36
C SER A 85 0.85 -12.63 8.20
N ILE A 86 -0.01 -12.42 7.20
CA ILE A 86 -0.11 -13.27 6.01
C ILE A 86 0.90 -12.84 4.94
N VAL A 87 1.15 -11.52 4.82
CA VAL A 87 2.07 -10.96 3.81
C VAL A 87 3.54 -11.26 4.14
N GLY A 88 3.89 -11.32 5.43
CA GLY A 88 5.25 -11.59 5.93
C GLY A 88 5.82 -10.46 6.78
#